data_AF-A0AAC9FH66-F1
#
_entry.id   AF-A0AAC9FH66-F1
#
_cell.length_a   1.000
_cell.length_b   1.000
_cell.length_c   1.000
_cell.angle_alpha   90.00
_cell.angle_beta   90.00
_cell.angle_gamma   90.00
#
_symmetry.space_group_name_H-M   'P 1'
#
loop_
_entity.id
_entity.type
_entity.pdbx_description
1 polymer ?
#
loop_
_entity_poly.entity_id
_entity_poly.type
_entity_poly.pdbx_seq_one_letter_code
_entity_poly.pdbx_strand_id
1 'polypeptide(L)'
;MLTTSTAQTPDERRYRPPEATIYRDAAYRGPAVFIGEAKSNLGLAWPVNSIRVASGRWELCEKTRYRGTCRTVERDTPMLGNVLRGLTIQSIRPVGSGGGGWNPNPPANDQVVRGNFAEFHTQPGTGGYRVLACANGSSTANCAARTADTWCRSVGWNGSAREHMETVANRVYLADVLCVRSGY
;
A
#
# COMPACT_ATOMS: atom_id res chain seq x y z
N MET A 1 40.27 -21.41 0.08
CA MET A 1 39.11 -20.73 0.68
C MET A 1 39.05 -19.33 0.08
N LEU A 2 38.02 -19.02 -0.69
CA LEU A 2 37.75 -17.68 -1.21
C LEU A 2 36.27 -17.39 -0.93
N THR A 3 36.02 -16.58 0.08
CA THR A 3 34.69 -16.09 0.44
C THR A 3 34.26 -15.06 -0.60
N THR A 4 33.33 -15.41 -1.47
CA THR A 4 32.66 -14.45 -2.35
C THR A 4 31.72 -13.61 -1.50
N SER A 5 32.10 -12.35 -1.27
CA SER A 5 31.21 -11.30 -0.78
C SER A 5 30.09 -11.11 -1.80
N THR A 6 28.86 -11.52 -1.46
CA THR A 6 27.68 -11.23 -2.26
C THR A 6 27.32 -9.77 -2.03
N ALA A 7 27.72 -8.91 -2.96
CA ALA A 7 27.21 -7.56 -3.10
C ALA A 7 25.67 -7.58 -3.13
N GLN A 8 25.05 -6.75 -2.30
CA GLN A 8 23.61 -6.54 -2.23
C GLN A 8 23.08 -6.12 -3.61
N THR A 9 22.03 -6.78 -4.08
CA THR A 9 21.37 -6.44 -5.35
C THR A 9 20.66 -5.07 -5.25
N PRO A 10 20.70 -4.21 -6.28
CA PRO A 10 20.11 -2.86 -6.25
C PRO A 10 18.58 -2.80 -6.22
N ASP A 11 17.89 -3.94 -6.06
CA ASP A 11 16.43 -4.05 -6.13
C ASP A 11 15.74 -3.81 -4.77
N GLU A 12 16.51 -3.57 -3.71
CA GLU A 12 16.06 -2.88 -2.49
C GLU A 12 15.93 -1.36 -2.69
N ARG A 13 15.48 -0.90 -3.86
CA ARG A 13 15.01 0.47 -4.02
C ARG A 13 13.67 0.61 -3.30
N ARG A 14 13.78 0.65 -1.97
CA ARG A 14 12.82 1.09 -0.96
C ARG A 14 11.47 1.43 -1.57
N TYR A 15 10.54 0.49 -1.52
CA TYR A 15 9.12 0.85 -1.65
C TYR A 15 8.77 1.69 -0.42
N ARG A 16 9.03 3.00 -0.52
CA ARG A 16 8.64 3.96 0.50
C ARG A 16 7.15 4.19 0.31
N PRO A 17 6.32 4.00 1.36
CA PRO A 17 4.91 4.36 1.28
C PRO A 17 4.78 5.76 0.68
N PRO A 18 3.80 6.02 -0.19
CA PRO A 18 3.61 7.37 -0.72
C PRO A 18 3.22 8.29 0.42
N GLU A 19 3.96 9.38 0.53
CA GLU A 19 3.79 10.38 1.58
C GLU A 19 3.79 11.77 0.94
N ALA A 20 2.81 12.57 1.33
CA ALA A 20 2.75 13.98 0.96
C ALA A 20 2.25 14.84 2.12
N THR A 21 2.59 16.12 2.09
CA THR A 21 2.01 17.13 2.98
C THR A 21 1.47 18.26 2.13
N ILE A 22 0.19 18.55 2.29
CA ILE A 22 -0.50 19.65 1.60
C ILE A 22 -0.58 20.87 2.51
N TYR A 23 -0.45 22.06 1.93
CA TYR A 23 -0.40 23.32 2.65
C TYR A 23 -1.42 24.31 2.09
N ARG A 24 -2.01 25.09 2.98
CA ARG A 24 -2.93 26.16 2.60
C ARG A 24 -2.24 27.22 1.76
N ASP A 25 -1.05 27.66 2.16
CA ASP A 25 -0.39 28.80 1.53
C ASP A 25 0.70 28.33 0.55
N ALA A 26 1.16 29.24 -0.32
CA ALA A 26 2.26 28.96 -1.22
C ALA A 26 3.61 28.84 -0.47
N ALA A 27 4.57 28.17 -1.10
CA ALA A 27 5.91 27.91 -0.57
C ALA A 27 5.91 27.14 0.78
N TYR A 28 4.97 26.21 0.95
CA TYR A 28 4.88 25.27 2.08
C TYR A 28 4.60 25.94 3.43
N ARG A 29 3.73 26.97 3.42
CA ARG A 29 3.41 27.78 4.61
C ARG A 29 1.96 27.61 5.06
N GLY A 30 1.69 28.05 6.28
CA GLY A 30 0.37 28.04 6.88
C GLY A 30 -0.09 26.65 7.35
N PRO A 31 -1.41 26.48 7.59
CA PRO A 31 -2.01 25.20 7.95
C PRO A 31 -1.61 24.10 6.97
N ALA A 32 -1.25 22.94 7.52
CA ALA A 32 -0.76 21.80 6.76
C ALA A 32 -1.46 20.50 7.20
N VAL A 33 -1.58 19.56 6.27
CA VAL A 33 -2.13 18.23 6.52
C VAL A 33 -1.21 17.19 5.89
N PHE A 34 -0.81 16.22 6.70
CA PHE A 34 -0.07 15.04 6.23
C PHE A 34 -1.02 14.03 5.57
N ILE A 35 -0.58 13.46 4.46
CA ILE A 35 -1.31 12.53 3.60
C ILE A 35 -0.40 11.32 3.36
N GLY A 36 -0.60 10.24 4.13
CA GLY A 36 0.10 8.94 3.94
C GLY A 36 -0.74 7.90 3.21
N GLU A 37 -1.98 8.24 2.86
CA GLU A 37 -2.95 7.38 2.19
C GLU A 37 -3.94 8.26 1.42
N ALA A 38 -4.75 7.68 0.54
CA ALA A 38 -5.73 8.52 -0.13
C ALA A 38 -6.86 8.99 0.79
N LYS A 39 -7.30 10.21 0.53
CA LYS A 39 -8.45 10.84 1.18
C LYS A 39 -9.51 11.11 0.13
N SER A 40 -10.60 10.35 0.20
CA SER A 40 -11.77 10.51 -0.70
C SER A 40 -12.54 11.79 -0.42
N ASN A 41 -12.38 12.38 0.76
CA ASN A 41 -12.83 13.72 1.08
C ASN A 41 -11.79 14.36 2.01
N LEU A 42 -11.21 15.47 1.58
CA LEU A 42 -10.25 16.23 2.36
C LEU A 42 -10.91 17.04 3.48
N GLY A 43 -12.18 17.45 3.32
CA GLY A 43 -12.92 18.20 4.33
C GLY A 43 -12.28 19.53 4.75
N LEU A 44 -11.38 20.09 3.93
CA LEU A 44 -10.65 21.29 4.26
C LEU A 44 -11.55 22.51 4.14
N ALA A 45 -11.50 23.40 5.12
CA ALA A 45 -12.16 24.70 5.09
C ALA A 45 -11.39 25.74 4.26
N TRP A 46 -10.32 25.34 3.58
CA TRP A 46 -9.37 26.22 2.92
C TRP A 46 -8.75 25.58 1.66
N PRO A 47 -8.30 26.39 0.67
CA PRO A 47 -7.72 25.88 -0.57
C PRO A 47 -6.26 25.44 -0.37
N VAL A 48 -5.83 24.43 -1.13
CA VAL A 48 -4.45 23.92 -1.12
C VAL A 48 -3.62 24.66 -2.16
N ASN A 49 -2.57 25.38 -1.75
CA ASN A 49 -1.71 26.16 -2.67
C ASN A 49 -0.28 25.64 -2.81
N SER A 50 0.18 24.73 -1.96
CA SER A 50 1.45 24.02 -2.17
C SER A 50 1.43 22.61 -1.59
N ILE A 51 2.35 21.76 -2.07
CA ILE A 51 2.46 20.36 -1.65
C ILE A 51 3.93 19.93 -1.61
N ARG A 52 4.31 19.23 -0.55
CA ARG A 52 5.55 18.44 -0.50
C ARG A 52 5.23 16.98 -0.78
N VAL A 53 6.00 16.34 -1.65
CA VAL A 53 5.88 14.93 -2.02
C VAL A 53 7.14 14.23 -1.54
N ALA A 54 7.06 13.59 -0.37
CA ALA A 54 8.19 12.87 0.20
C ALA A 54 8.44 11.53 -0.53
N SER A 55 7.38 10.94 -1.11
CA SER A 55 7.45 9.73 -1.91
C SER A 55 6.19 9.51 -2.74
N GLY A 56 6.35 8.76 -3.83
CA GLY A 56 5.27 8.37 -4.74
C GLY A 56 4.81 9.51 -5.64
N ARG A 57 3.68 9.26 -6.29
CA ARG A 57 3.03 10.21 -7.20
C ARG A 57 1.59 10.37 -6.74
N TRP A 58 1.04 11.56 -6.81
CA TRP A 58 -0.25 11.92 -6.23
C TRP A 58 -1.17 12.58 -7.26
N GLU A 59 -2.43 12.15 -7.31
CA GLU A 59 -3.51 12.74 -8.07
C GLU A 59 -4.41 13.52 -7.12
N LEU A 60 -4.60 14.78 -7.45
CA LEU A 60 -5.42 15.74 -6.75
C LEU A 60 -6.64 16.01 -7.61
N CYS A 61 -7.84 15.81 -7.07
CA CYS A 61 -9.09 15.95 -7.79
C CYS A 61 -9.95 17.07 -7.20
N GLU A 62 -10.62 17.78 -8.10
CA GLU A 62 -11.51 18.90 -7.79
C GLU A 62 -12.72 18.49 -6.94
N LYS A 63 -13.24 17.28 -7.15
CA LYS A 63 -14.42 16.78 -6.44
C LYS A 63 -14.02 15.67 -5.46
N THR A 64 -14.88 15.44 -4.48
CA THR A 64 -14.78 14.27 -3.60
C THR A 64 -14.84 12.95 -4.39
N ARG A 65 -14.32 11.89 -3.78
CA ARG A 65 -14.27 10.52 -4.32
C ARG A 65 -13.53 10.41 -5.66
N TYR A 66 -12.51 11.25 -5.86
CA TYR A 66 -11.61 11.22 -7.02
C TYR A 66 -12.35 11.47 -8.34
N ARG A 67 -13.25 12.46 -8.35
CA ARG A 67 -14.08 12.81 -9.50
C ARG A 67 -13.73 14.18 -10.06
N GLY A 68 -14.28 14.48 -11.23
CA GLY A 68 -14.11 15.77 -11.89
C GLY A 68 -12.72 15.88 -12.53
N THR A 69 -12.18 17.10 -12.56
CA THR A 69 -10.85 17.32 -13.10
C THR A 69 -9.80 16.92 -12.08
N CYS A 70 -8.86 16.07 -12.50
CA CYS A 70 -7.75 15.63 -11.66
C CYS A 70 -6.40 16.03 -12.27
N ARG A 71 -5.43 16.33 -11.41
CA ARG A 71 -4.06 16.70 -11.78
C ARG A 71 -3.07 15.89 -10.97
N THR A 72 -2.01 15.44 -11.62
CA THR A 72 -0.99 14.62 -10.97
C THR A 72 0.24 15.44 -10.63
N VAL A 73 0.82 15.19 -9.46
CA VAL A 73 2.07 15.76 -8.96
C VAL A 73 2.96 14.64 -8.41
N GLU A 74 4.25 14.70 -8.71
CA GLU A 74 5.23 13.68 -8.31
C GLU A 74 6.45 14.27 -7.60
N ARG A 75 6.44 15.60 -7.39
CA ARG A 75 7.52 16.35 -6.77
C ARG A 75 6.96 17.50 -5.96
N ASP A 76 7.79 18.00 -5.06
CA ASP A 76 7.54 19.23 -4.33
C ASP A 76 7.12 20.35 -5.28
N THR A 77 5.98 20.96 -4.98
CA THR A 77 5.39 22.00 -5.81
C THR A 77 5.05 23.21 -4.93
N PRO A 78 5.85 24.28 -4.99
CA PRO A 78 5.70 25.45 -4.11
C PRO A 78 4.51 26.33 -4.49
N MET A 79 4.00 26.21 -5.73
CA MET A 79 2.81 26.92 -6.20
C MET A 79 1.97 25.98 -7.07
N LEU A 80 0.86 25.51 -6.52
CA LEU A 80 -0.05 24.61 -7.22
C LEU A 80 -0.92 25.32 -8.26
N GLY A 81 -1.07 26.64 -8.20
CA GLY A 81 -1.93 27.40 -9.13
C GLY A 81 -1.67 27.10 -10.62
N ASN A 82 -0.41 26.93 -11.00
CA ASN A 82 -0.03 26.60 -12.39
C ASN A 82 -0.40 25.17 -12.79
N VAL A 83 -0.33 24.23 -11.84
CA VAL A 83 -0.66 22.81 -12.05
C VAL A 83 -2.17 22.61 -12.05
N LEU A 84 -2.83 23.24 -11.08
CA LEU A 84 -4.26 23.10 -10.82
C LEU A 84 -5.10 23.98 -11.74
N ARG A 85 -4.58 25.07 -12.30
CA ARG A 85 -5.32 25.99 -13.18
C ARG A 85 -6.64 26.47 -12.57
N GLY A 86 -6.60 26.82 -11.27
CA GLY A 86 -7.76 27.32 -10.52
C GLY A 86 -8.65 26.25 -9.87
N LEU A 87 -8.29 24.96 -9.94
CA LEU A 87 -9.06 23.91 -9.27
C LEU A 87 -8.92 23.98 -7.74
N THR A 88 -10.03 23.83 -7.03
CA THR A 88 -10.06 23.61 -5.57
C THR A 88 -10.07 22.11 -5.29
N ILE A 89 -9.06 21.61 -4.59
CA ILE A 89 -8.91 20.17 -4.37
C ILE A 89 -9.79 19.69 -3.22
N GLN A 90 -10.58 18.65 -3.49
CA GLN A 90 -11.47 18.02 -2.50
C GLN A 90 -11.13 16.55 -2.23
N SER A 91 -10.33 15.90 -3.07
CA SER A 91 -9.81 14.56 -2.79
C SER A 91 -8.40 14.38 -3.36
N ILE A 92 -7.63 13.49 -2.75
CA ILE A 92 -6.24 13.22 -3.10
C ILE A 92 -5.93 11.73 -2.95
N ARG A 93 -5.25 11.13 -3.93
CA ARG A 93 -4.80 9.72 -3.89
C ARG A 93 -3.46 9.54 -4.58
N PRO A 94 -2.64 8.57 -4.22
CA PRO A 94 -1.46 8.23 -5.00
C PRO A 94 -1.79 7.56 -6.35
N VAL A 95 -0.90 7.73 -7.34
CA VAL A 95 -1.04 7.35 -8.74
C VAL A 95 0.08 6.41 -9.13
N GLY A 96 -0.22 5.12 -9.17
CA GLY A 96 0.78 4.08 -9.35
C GLY A 96 1.36 3.64 -8.01
N SER A 97 1.42 2.32 -7.85
CA SER A 97 1.85 1.57 -6.66
C SER A 97 1.50 2.21 -5.32
N GLY A 98 0.25 1.99 -4.91
CA GLY A 98 -0.16 2.08 -3.52
C GLY A 98 -0.83 3.38 -3.11
N GLY A 99 -2.15 3.38 -3.06
CA GLY A 99 -2.85 4.12 -2.00
C GLY A 99 -4.24 4.64 -2.37
N GLY A 100 -5.15 4.21 -1.51
CA GLY A 100 -6.47 4.72 -1.13
C GLY A 100 -7.48 5.16 -2.19
N GLY A 101 -8.74 4.94 -1.84
CA GLY A 101 -9.74 4.54 -2.79
C GLY A 101 -9.95 3.06 -2.58
N TRP A 102 -11.20 2.67 -2.38
CA TRP A 102 -11.62 1.30 -2.10
C TRP A 102 -10.98 0.40 -3.16
N ASN A 103 -9.86 -0.22 -2.80
CA ASN A 103 -9.15 -1.12 -3.67
C ASN A 103 -9.56 -2.51 -3.21
N PRO A 104 -10.36 -3.24 -3.99
CA PRO A 104 -10.70 -4.62 -3.65
C PRO A 104 -9.42 -5.46 -3.48
N ASN A 105 -8.31 -5.09 -4.13
CA ASN A 105 -7.05 -5.81 -4.06
C ASN A 105 -5.93 -4.87 -3.60
N PRO A 106 -5.78 -4.60 -2.28
CA PRO A 106 -4.65 -3.82 -1.78
C PRO A 106 -3.32 -4.49 -2.17
N PRO A 107 -2.26 -3.73 -2.48
CA PRO A 107 -0.96 -4.31 -2.82
C PRO A 107 -0.40 -5.09 -1.62
N ALA A 108 0.30 -6.18 -1.88
CA ALA A 108 1.07 -6.89 -0.87
C ALA A 108 2.39 -6.15 -0.60
N ASN A 109 2.79 -6.06 0.68
CA ASN A 109 4.11 -5.60 1.11
C ASN A 109 4.77 -6.72 1.92
N ASP A 110 4.98 -7.85 1.27
CA ASP A 110 5.42 -9.06 1.94
C ASP A 110 6.87 -8.93 2.40
N GLN A 111 7.11 -9.08 3.70
CA GLN A 111 8.46 -9.24 4.24
C GLN A 111 8.68 -10.73 4.49
N VAL A 112 9.75 -11.24 3.92
CA VAL A 112 10.01 -12.66 3.85
C VAL A 112 11.26 -13.01 4.64
N VAL A 113 11.12 -13.93 5.59
CA VAL A 113 12.26 -14.55 6.27
C VAL A 113 12.22 -16.04 6.01
N ARG A 114 13.21 -16.54 5.27
CA ARG A 114 13.29 -17.95 4.85
C ARG A 114 14.36 -18.71 5.63
N GLY A 115 13.95 -19.81 6.24
CA GLY A 115 14.82 -20.87 6.73
C GLY A 115 14.80 -22.08 5.80
N ASN A 116 15.50 -23.16 6.18
CA ASN A 116 15.59 -24.36 5.33
C ASN A 116 14.27 -25.15 5.25
N PHE A 117 13.51 -25.16 6.35
CA PHE A 117 12.28 -25.96 6.49
C PHE A 117 11.00 -25.12 6.61
N ALA A 118 11.14 -23.80 6.70
CA ALA A 118 10.02 -22.89 6.84
C ALA A 118 10.31 -21.53 6.22
N GLU A 119 9.26 -20.78 5.88
CA GLU A 119 9.33 -19.41 5.43
C GLU A 119 8.19 -18.61 6.02
N PHE A 120 8.53 -17.46 6.60
CA PHE A 120 7.59 -16.56 7.22
C PHE A 120 7.33 -15.36 6.31
N HIS A 121 6.06 -15.05 6.11
CA HIS A 121 5.54 -14.00 5.25
C HIS A 121 4.65 -13.07 6.07
N THR A 122 5.09 -11.82 6.27
CA THR A 122 4.29 -10.86 7.04
C THR A 122 3.00 -10.48 6.32
N GLN A 123 3.02 -10.43 4.99
CA GLN A 123 1.89 -9.97 4.19
C GLN A 123 1.87 -10.72 2.85
N PRO A 124 1.45 -12.00 2.85
CA PRO A 124 1.49 -12.85 1.67
C PRO A 124 0.68 -12.23 0.51
N GLY A 125 1.26 -12.33 -0.68
CA GLY A 125 0.72 -11.73 -1.90
C GLY A 125 0.70 -12.66 -3.10
N THR A 126 -0.23 -12.39 -4.02
CA THR A 126 -0.31 -13.02 -5.34
C THR A 126 -0.45 -11.93 -6.39
N GLY A 127 0.41 -11.94 -7.41
CA GLY A 127 0.37 -10.94 -8.48
C GLY A 127 0.52 -9.49 -7.98
N GLY A 128 1.25 -9.30 -6.88
CA GLY A 128 1.46 -7.99 -6.24
C GLY A 128 0.33 -7.54 -5.31
N TYR A 129 -0.70 -8.36 -5.07
CA TYR A 129 -1.85 -8.01 -4.22
C TYR A 129 -1.99 -8.95 -3.01
N ARG A 130 -2.54 -8.44 -1.91
CA ARG A 130 -2.78 -9.24 -0.69
C ARG A 130 -3.70 -10.41 -0.97
N VAL A 131 -3.41 -11.53 -0.33
CA VAL A 131 -4.26 -12.72 -0.35
C VAL A 131 -5.40 -12.55 0.65
N LEU A 132 -6.65 -12.75 0.20
CA LEU A 132 -7.80 -12.76 1.09
C LEU A 132 -7.73 -13.96 2.02
N ALA A 133 -8.06 -13.80 3.30
CA ALA A 133 -8.16 -14.93 4.22
C ALA A 133 -9.31 -15.87 3.81
N CYS A 134 -10.40 -15.28 3.33
CA CYS A 134 -11.60 -15.99 2.90
C CYS A 134 -12.17 -15.36 1.64
N ALA A 135 -12.05 -16.04 0.50
CA ALA A 135 -12.60 -15.57 -0.76
C ALA A 135 -14.14 -15.64 -0.77
N ASN A 136 -14.71 -16.67 -0.15
CA ASN A 136 -16.15 -16.93 -0.10
C ASN A 136 -16.58 -17.29 1.34
N GLY A 137 -17.64 -16.66 1.85
CA GLY A 137 -18.22 -16.98 3.17
C GLY A 137 -17.63 -16.17 4.34
N SER A 138 -17.90 -16.65 5.57
CA SER A 138 -17.49 -15.99 6.82
C SER A 138 -15.98 -16.11 7.08
N SER A 139 -15.38 -15.02 7.58
CA SER A 139 -13.96 -14.96 7.96
C SER A 139 -13.68 -15.78 9.22
N THR A 140 -13.50 -17.09 9.05
CA THR A 140 -13.24 -18.05 10.12
C THR A 140 -11.81 -18.55 10.09
N ALA A 141 -11.28 -18.99 11.25
CA ALA A 141 -9.93 -19.56 11.35
C ALA A 141 -9.71 -20.73 10.36
N ASN A 142 -10.65 -21.69 10.30
CA ASN A 142 -10.56 -22.83 9.36
C ASN A 142 -10.57 -22.42 7.89
N CYS A 143 -11.17 -21.28 7.55
CA CYS A 143 -11.14 -20.76 6.19
C CYS A 143 -9.79 -20.10 5.89
N ALA A 144 -9.27 -19.28 6.81
CA ALA A 144 -7.95 -18.69 6.70
C ALA A 144 -6.85 -19.76 6.56
N ALA A 145 -6.86 -20.80 7.40
CA ALA A 145 -5.94 -21.93 7.35
C ALA A 145 -5.91 -22.60 5.97
N ARG A 146 -7.09 -22.91 5.41
CA ARG A 146 -7.21 -23.52 4.07
C ARG A 146 -6.67 -22.62 2.97
N THR A 147 -6.91 -21.32 3.07
CA THR A 147 -6.39 -20.35 2.10
C THR A 147 -4.87 -20.21 2.23
N ALA A 148 -4.35 -20.13 3.46
CA ALA A 148 -2.91 -20.06 3.73
C ALA A 148 -2.18 -21.31 3.22
N ASP A 149 -2.73 -22.50 3.47
CA ASP A 149 -2.24 -23.77 2.94
C ASP A 149 -2.16 -23.78 1.42
N THR A 150 -3.24 -23.37 0.77
CA THR A 150 -3.32 -23.32 -0.70
C THR A 150 -2.30 -22.33 -1.24
N TRP A 151 -2.15 -21.18 -0.58
CA TRP A 151 -1.20 -20.16 -0.97
C TRP A 151 0.25 -20.63 -0.77
N CYS A 152 0.60 -21.22 0.37
CA CYS A 152 1.93 -21.80 0.62
C CYS A 152 2.30 -22.87 -0.42
N ARG A 153 1.34 -23.70 -0.85
CA ARG A 153 1.54 -24.65 -1.95
C ARG A 153 1.81 -23.96 -3.28
N SER A 154 1.21 -22.81 -3.53
CA SER A 154 1.43 -22.04 -4.77
C SER A 154 2.83 -21.42 -4.84
N VAL A 155 3.46 -21.13 -3.69
CA VAL A 155 4.82 -20.59 -3.59
C VAL A 155 5.89 -21.67 -3.30
N GLY A 156 5.53 -22.96 -3.41
CA GLY A 156 6.49 -24.07 -3.40
C GLY A 156 6.73 -24.76 -2.04
N TRP A 157 5.87 -24.51 -1.06
CA TRP A 157 5.86 -25.19 0.25
C TRP A 157 4.78 -26.27 0.31
N ASN A 158 4.77 -27.12 1.35
CA ASN A 158 3.78 -28.21 1.47
C ASN A 158 2.46 -27.75 2.11
N GLY A 159 2.51 -26.67 2.89
CA GLY A 159 1.34 -26.06 3.53
C GLY A 159 1.75 -24.95 4.49
N SER A 160 0.78 -24.50 5.27
CA SER A 160 0.94 -23.51 6.33
C SER A 160 0.92 -24.17 7.71
N ALA A 161 1.68 -23.59 8.63
CA ALA A 161 1.76 -23.98 10.03
C ALA A 161 0.93 -23.10 10.95
N ARG A 162 0.87 -21.83 10.53
CA ARG A 162 0.31 -20.71 11.26
C ARG A 162 -0.09 -19.67 10.22
N GLU A 163 -1.19 -19.00 10.51
CA GLU A 163 -1.69 -17.89 9.75
C GLU A 163 -2.41 -16.93 10.69
N HIS A 164 -2.29 -15.64 10.42
CA HIS A 164 -3.08 -14.61 11.05
C HIS A 164 -4.00 -13.94 10.04
N MET A 165 -5.00 -13.23 10.56
CA MET A 165 -5.96 -12.48 9.77
C MET A 165 -5.82 -10.99 10.08
N GLU A 166 -5.83 -10.16 9.04
CA GLU A 166 -5.83 -8.71 9.16
C GLU A 166 -7.02 -8.13 8.42
N THR A 167 -7.77 -7.22 9.06
CA THR A 167 -8.90 -6.54 8.42
C THR A 167 -8.45 -5.22 7.83
N VAL A 168 -8.55 -5.10 6.51
CA VAL A 168 -8.25 -3.86 5.77
C VAL A 168 -9.46 -3.48 4.93
N ALA A 169 -9.98 -2.26 5.13
CA ALA A 169 -11.10 -1.70 4.36
C ALA A 169 -12.30 -2.67 4.20
N ASN A 170 -12.76 -3.27 5.31
CA ASN A 170 -13.89 -4.23 5.39
C ASN A 170 -13.67 -5.59 4.72
N ARG A 171 -12.44 -5.98 4.42
CA ARG A 171 -12.10 -7.34 3.97
C ARG A 171 -11.00 -7.92 4.85
N VAL A 172 -11.02 -9.24 5.02
CA VAL A 172 -10.05 -9.97 5.83
C VAL A 172 -9.02 -10.61 4.92
N TYR A 173 -7.74 -10.31 5.16
CA TYR A 173 -6.60 -10.80 4.41
C TYR A 173 -5.73 -11.69 5.29
N LEU A 174 -4.94 -12.56 4.66
CA LEU A 174 -3.87 -13.25 5.35
C LEU A 174 -2.79 -12.24 5.76
N ALA A 175 -2.22 -12.49 6.93
CA ALA A 175 -1.07 -11.81 7.51
C ALA A 175 -0.26 -12.85 8.31
N ASP A 176 1.04 -12.61 8.47
CA ASP A 176 1.92 -13.44 9.30
C ASP A 176 1.76 -14.95 9.07
N VAL A 177 1.98 -15.39 7.82
CA VAL A 177 1.85 -16.78 7.40
C VAL A 177 3.19 -17.50 7.48
N LEU A 178 3.21 -18.64 8.16
CA LEU A 178 4.37 -19.53 8.24
C LEU A 178 4.15 -20.73 7.30
N CYS A 179 4.84 -20.75 6.17
CA CYS A 179 4.85 -21.89 5.25
C CYS A 179 5.92 -22.91 5.66
N VAL A 180 5.66 -24.20 5.49
CA VAL A 180 6.62 -25.27 5.86
C VAL A 180 6.66 -26.44 4.87
N ARG A 181 7.74 -27.22 4.94
CA ARG A 181 7.97 -28.43 4.11
C ARG A 181 7.38 -29.72 4.71
N SER A 182 6.89 -29.72 5.93
CA SER A 182 6.36 -30.92 6.58
C SER A 182 4.90 -30.70 6.96
N GLY A 183 4.04 -31.69 6.71
CA GLY A 183 2.68 -31.69 7.23
C GLY A 183 2.70 -31.74 8.76
N TYR A 184 1.82 -30.98 9.38
CA TYR A 184 1.48 -31.10 10.80
C TYR A 184 0.51 -32.24 11.02
#